data_AF-A0A0B6AXC5-F1
#
_entry.id   AF-A0A0B6AXC5-F1
#
_cell.length_a   1.000
_cell.length_b   1.000
_cell.length_c   1.000
_cell.angle_alpha   90.00
_cell.angle_beta   90.00
_cell.angle_gamma   90.00
#
_symmetry.space_group_name_H-M   'P 1'
#
loop_
_entity.id
_entity.type
_entity.pdbx_description
1 polymer ?
#
loop_
_entity_poly.entity_id
_entity_poly.type
_entity_poly.pdbx_seq_one_letter_code
_entity_poly.pdbx_strand_id
1 'polypeptide(L)' 'MFFKRKGWLRKEYDDEFVKTFMQVKQEWSHKTSMVERSVDPSEEVMVDIRLAKMKYLFLLKEAKHRNISINRMS' A
#
# COMPACT_ATOMS: atom_id res chain seq x y z
N MET A 1 18.05 -19.14 -22.43
CA MET A 1 16.98 -18.14 -22.68
C MET A 1 15.90 -18.07 -21.59
N PHE A 2 15.77 -19.08 -20.71
CA PHE A 2 14.76 -19.11 -19.62
C PHE A 2 14.98 -18.13 -18.46
N PHE A 3 16.22 -17.84 -18.09
CA PHE A 3 16.54 -16.93 -16.98
C PHE A 3 16.20 -15.46 -17.26
N LYS A 4 16.26 -15.02 -18.54
CA LYS A 4 15.89 -13.65 -18.93
C LYS A 4 14.38 -13.39 -18.78
N ARG A 5 13.53 -14.39 -19.08
CA ARG A 5 12.07 -14.28 -18.89
C ARG A 5 11.69 -14.20 -17.40
N LYS A 6 12.39 -14.96 -16.54
CA LYS A 6 12.14 -14.96 -15.09
C LYS A 6 12.45 -13.61 -14.43
N GLY A 7 13.49 -12.92 -14.87
CA GLY A 7 13.83 -11.57 -14.38
C GLY A 7 12.80 -10.52 -14.78
N TRP A 8 12.27 -10.60 -16.01
CA TRP A 8 11.25 -9.67 -16.51
C TRP A 8 9.92 -9.83 -15.77
N LEU A 9 9.44 -11.07 -15.60
CA LEU A 9 8.20 -11.34 -14.88
C LEU A 9 8.27 -10.88 -13.42
N ARG A 10 9.42 -11.09 -12.76
CA ARG A 10 9.63 -10.60 -11.40
C ARG A 10 9.51 -9.08 -11.32
N LYS A 11 10.12 -8.37 -12.26
CA LYS A 11 10.05 -6.91 -12.34
C LYS A 11 8.62 -6.42 -12.54
N GLU A 12 7.85 -7.06 -13.42
CA GLU A 12 6.45 -6.70 -13.67
C GLU A 12 5.59 -6.80 -12.40
N TYR A 13 5.74 -7.90 -11.64
CA TYR A 13 5.04 -8.06 -10.36
C TYR A 13 5.53 -7.11 -9.28
N ASP A 14 6.83 -6.78 -9.26
CA ASP A 14 7.36 -5.78 -8.32
C ASP A 14 6.81 -4.37 -8.66
N ASP A 15 6.69 -4.02 -9.95
CA ASP A 15 6.09 -2.77 -10.41
C ASP A 15 4.58 -2.71 -10.07
N GLU A 16 3.84 -3.81 -10.27
CA GLU A 16 2.44 -3.91 -9.87
C GLU A 16 2.26 -3.79 -8.35
N PHE A 17 3.12 -4.47 -7.58
CA PHE A 17 3.14 -4.39 -6.12
C PHE A 17 3.33 -2.94 -5.65
N VAL A 18 4.27 -2.21 -6.25
CA VAL A 18 4.53 -0.79 -5.91
C VAL A 18 3.30 0.07 -6.22
N LYS A 19 2.61 -0.16 -7.35
CA LYS A 19 1.37 0.56 -7.69
C LYS A 19 0.28 0.32 -6.64
N THR A 20 0.03 -0.94 -6.29
CA THR A 20 -0.95 -1.30 -5.25
C THR A 20 -0.58 -0.72 -3.89
N PHE A 21 0.71 -0.76 -3.53
CA PHE A 21 1.20 -0.16 -2.29
C PHE A 21 0.88 1.33 -2.22
N MET A 22 1.16 2.09 -3.29
CA MET A 22 0.90 3.52 -3.33
C MET A 22 -0.60 3.83 -3.24
N GLN A 23 -1.45 3.04 -3.90
CA GLN A 23 -2.90 3.17 -3.81
C GLN A 23 -3.41 2.97 -2.38
N VAL A 24 -2.98 1.90 -1.70
CA VAL A 24 -3.39 1.62 -0.32
C VAL A 24 -2.89 2.70 0.65
N LYS A 25 -1.66 3.19 0.43
CA LYS A 25 -1.12 4.33 1.20
C LYS A 25 -1.98 5.59 1.01
N GLN A 26 -2.35 5.89 -0.23
CA GLN A 26 -3.20 7.04 -0.55
C GLN A 26 -4.60 6.89 0.04
N GLU A 27 -5.21 5.71 -0.04
CA GLU A 27 -6.51 5.41 0.56
C GLU A 27 -6.48 5.64 2.07
N TRP A 28 -5.50 5.08 2.77
CA TRP A 28 -5.35 5.27 4.21
C TRP A 28 -5.14 6.75 4.56
N SER A 29 -4.27 7.45 3.83
CA SER A 29 -4.03 8.88 4.01
C SER A 29 -5.30 9.72 3.80
N HIS A 30 -6.06 9.41 2.75
CA HIS A 30 -7.30 10.12 2.44
C HIS A 30 -8.34 9.92 3.55
N LYS A 31 -8.64 8.67 3.92
CA LYS A 31 -9.59 8.32 4.98
C LYS A 31 -9.21 8.95 6.32
N THR A 32 -7.93 8.92 6.68
CA THR A 32 -7.43 9.54 7.92
C THR A 32 -7.66 11.05 7.90
N SER A 33 -7.32 11.72 6.78
CA SER A 33 -7.49 13.16 6.66
C SER A 33 -8.96 13.62 6.67
N MET A 34 -9.89 12.76 6.22
CA MET A 34 -11.32 13.05 6.31
C MET A 34 -11.81 13.04 7.76
N VAL A 35 -11.37 12.06 8.53
CA VAL A 35 -11.75 11.93 9.94
C VAL A 35 -11.11 13.00 10.82
N GLU A 36 -9.86 13.39 10.57
CA GLU A 36 -9.21 14.50 11.28
C GLU A 36 -9.97 15.83 11.13
N ARG A 37 -10.77 15.99 10.07
CA ARG A 37 -11.59 17.18 9.83
C ARG A 37 -13.05 17.01 10.31
N SER A 38 -13.42 15.82 10.79
CA SER A 38 -14.76 15.53 11.26
C SER A 38 -14.89 15.81 12.76
N VAL A 39 -16.04 16.37 13.18
CA VAL A 39 -16.31 16.68 14.59
C VAL A 39 -16.70 15.43 15.38
N ASP A 40 -17.40 14.49 14.75
CA ASP A 40 -17.78 13.20 15.34
C ASP A 40 -17.85 12.10 14.24
N PRO A 41 -16.78 11.32 14.02
CA PRO A 41 -16.77 10.22 13.06
C PRO A 41 -17.53 9.01 13.59
N SER A 42 -18.37 8.39 12.75
CA SER A 42 -19.09 7.17 13.14
C SER A 42 -18.15 5.99 13.39
N GLU A 43 -18.62 5.00 14.17
CA GLU A 43 -17.85 3.80 14.49
C GLU A 43 -17.45 3.01 13.23
N GLU A 44 -18.34 2.95 12.24
CA GLU A 44 -18.08 2.31 10.94
C GLU A 44 -16.89 2.97 10.22
N VAL A 45 -16.84 4.30 10.20
CA VAL A 45 -15.72 5.04 9.60
C VAL A 45 -14.41 4.74 10.34
N MET A 46 -14.46 4.60 11.67
CA MET A 46 -13.30 4.22 12.48
C MET A 46 -12.82 2.79 12.18
N VAL A 47 -13.75 1.84 11.97
CA VAL A 47 -13.41 0.48 11.52
C VAL A 47 -12.72 0.51 10.15
N ASP A 48 -13.25 1.29 9.22
CA ASP A 48 -12.71 1.41 7.87
C ASP A 48 -11.28 1.98 7.84
N ILE A 49 -10.99 2.96 8.68
CA ILE A 49 -9.64 3.52 8.82
C ILE A 49 -8.69 2.47 9.38
N ARG A 50 -9.11 1.74 10.42
CA ARG A 50 -8.30 0.66 11.01
C ARG A 50 -7.99 -0.42 9.97
N LEU A 51 -8.99 -0.80 9.17
CA LEU A 51 -8.82 -1.77 8.10
C LEU A 51 -7.83 -1.26 7.03
N ALA A 52 -7.96 -0.01 6.59
CA ALA A 52 -7.03 0.59 5.63
C ALA A 52 -5.60 0.65 6.18
N LYS A 53 -5.42 1.00 7.45
CA LYS A 53 -4.13 0.99 8.15
C LYS A 53 -3.52 -0.42 8.22
N MET A 54 -4.33 -1.44 8.52
CA MET A 54 -3.87 -2.83 8.55
C MET A 54 -3.37 -3.29 7.17
N LYS A 55 -4.09 -2.97 6.09
CA LYS A 55 -3.65 -3.28 4.71
C LYS A 55 -2.31 -2.61 4.40
N TYR A 56 -2.15 -1.34 4.76
CA TYR A 56 -0.89 -0.61 4.58
C TYR A 56 0.28 -1.25 5.32
N LEU A 57 0.10 -1.59 6.61
CA LEU A 57 1.13 -2.23 7.43
C LEU A 57 1.50 -3.63 6.92
N PHE A 58 0.52 -4.39 6.44
CA PHE A 58 0.75 -5.68 5.82
C PHE A 58 1.64 -5.54 4.57
N LEU A 59 1.33 -4.59 3.69
CA LEU A 59 2.14 -4.37 2.49
C LEU A 59 3.55 -3.85 2.80
N LEU A 60 3.74 -3.08 3.89
CA LEU A 60 5.08 -2.71 4.36
C LEU A 60 5.90 -3.93 4.78
N LYS A 61 5.27 -4.86 5.50
CA LYS A 61 5.91 -6.13 5.90
C LYS A 61 6.30 -6.95 4.66
N GLU A 62 5.42 -7.03 3.67
CA GLU A 62 5.68 -7.72 2.40
C GLU A 62 6.82 -7.06 1.61
N ALA A 63 6.86 -5.73 1.53
CA ALA A 63 7.92 -5.01 0.85
C ALA A 63 9.30 -5.32 1.46
N LYS A 64 9.36 -5.36 2.80
CA LYS A 64 10.56 -5.76 3.54
C LYS A 64 10.94 -7.21 3.26
N HIS A 65 9.95 -8.12 3.24
CA HIS A 65 10.19 -9.54 2.96
C HIS A 65 10.74 -9.76 1.54
N ARG A 66 10.24 -9.01 0.56
CA ARG A 66 10.63 -9.09 -0.85
C ARG A 66 11.86 -8.26 -1.21
N ASN A 67 12.38 -7.47 -0.26
CA ASN A 67 13.45 -6.50 -0.46
C ASN A 67 13.16 -5.47 -1.57
N ILE A 68 11.89 -5.04 -1.66
CA ILE A 68 11.44 -4.03 -2.63
C ILE A 68 11.63 -2.65 -2.00
N SER A 69 12.41 -1.79 -2.64
CA SER A 69 12.54 -0.39 -2.23
C SER A 69 11.36 0.41 -2.75
N ILE A 70 10.51 0.87 -1.83
CA ILE A 70 9.43 1.80 -2.12
C ILE A 70 10.03 3.20 -2.12
N ASN A 71 10.84 3.50 -3.12
CA ASN A 71 11.36 4.85 -3.27
C ASN A 71 10.19 5.79 -3.59
N ARG A 72 10.20 7.01 -3.05
CA ARG A 72 9.29 8.06 -3.52
C ARG A 72 9.55 8.20 -5.03
N MET A 73 8.61 7.79 -5.88
CA MET A 73 8.54 8.39 -7.21
C MET A 73 8.26 9.87 -6.94
N SER A 74 9.33 10.66 -7.03
CA SER A 74 9.32 12.13 -6.96
C SER A 74 8.51 12.72 -8.09
#